data_AF-A0A7X7TP81-F1
#
_entry.id   AF-A0A7X7TP81-F1
#
_cell.length_a   1.000
_cell.length_b   1.000
_cell.length_c   1.000
_cell.angle_alpha   90.00
_cell.angle_beta   90.00
_cell.angle_gamma   90.00
#
_symmetry.space_group_name_H-M   'P 1'
#
loop_
_entity.id
_entity.type
_entity.pdbx_description
1 polymer ?
#
loop_
_entity_poly.entity_id
_entity_poly.type
_entity_poly.pdbx_seq_one_letter_code
_entity_poly.pdbx_strand_id
1 'polypeptide(L)'
;GKKVSELRTSYPAYYMAKQKVELTPDMDVDAILEAIKEKFKDQEITDIDGVKIDFPDKWVHLRKSNTEPIIRVYSEARSVDEAENIGKQIIEMIKGFK
;
A
#
# COMPACT_ATOMS: atom_id res chain seq x y z
N GLY A 1 -20.74 19.69 25.35
CA GLY A 1 -19.81 19.33 24.26
C GLY A 1 -19.19 18.00 24.56
N LYS A 2 -19.03 17.13 23.56
CA LYS A 2 -18.34 15.84 23.74
C LYS A 2 -16.82 16.05 23.85
N LYS A 3 -16.12 15.20 24.59
CA LYS A 3 -14.65 15.23 24.60
C LYS A 3 -14.11 14.81 23.24
N VAL A 4 -12.96 15.36 22.85
CA VAL A 4 -12.27 15.03 21.59
C VAL A 4 -12.02 13.53 21.46
N SER A 5 -11.78 12.85 22.58
CA SER A 5 -11.64 11.39 22.65
C SER A 5 -12.92 10.64 22.25
N GLU A 6 -14.10 11.12 22.64
CA GLU A 6 -15.38 10.48 22.33
C GLU A 6 -15.76 10.65 20.85
N LEU A 7 -15.39 11.79 20.25
CA LEU A 7 -15.54 12.00 18.81
C LEU A 7 -14.62 11.07 18.03
N ARG A 8 -13.37 10.88 18.47
CA ARG A 8 -12.44 9.93 17.85
C ARG A 8 -12.98 8.49 17.85
N THR A 9 -13.59 8.04 18.95
CA THR A 9 -14.18 6.69 19.05
C THR A 9 -15.41 6.51 18.16
N SER A 10 -16.06 7.59 17.73
CA SER A 10 -17.26 7.50 16.89
C SER A 10 -16.97 7.21 15.40
N TYR A 11 -15.72 7.32 14.97
CA TYR A 11 -15.30 6.98 13.61
C TYR A 11 -14.90 5.51 13.50
N PRO A 12 -15.07 4.87 12.33
CA PRO A 12 -14.60 3.51 12.12
C PRO A 12 -13.10 3.41 12.40
N ALA A 13 -12.70 2.40 13.18
CA ALA A 13 -11.30 2.15 13.45
C ALA A 13 -10.65 1.57 12.18
N TYR A 14 -9.81 2.37 11.54
CA TYR A 14 -8.92 1.92 10.48
C TYR A 14 -7.49 1.86 11.03
N TYR A 15 -6.76 0.85 10.59
CA TYR A 15 -5.38 0.60 10.96
C TYR A 15 -4.51 0.74 9.74
N MET A 16 -3.47 1.54 9.86
CA MET A 16 -2.52 1.80 8.80
C MET A 16 -1.21 1.05 9.06
N ALA A 17 -0.81 0.22 8.12
CA ALA A 17 0.51 -0.39 8.08
C ALA A 17 1.42 0.38 7.13
N LYS A 18 2.64 0.69 7.60
CA LYS A 18 3.67 1.40 6.85
C LYS A 18 4.87 0.47 6.68
N GLN A 19 5.18 0.12 5.45
CA GLN A 19 6.28 -0.79 5.14
C GLN A 19 7.14 -0.22 4.01
N LYS A 20 8.34 -0.75 3.86
CA LYS A 20 9.28 -0.36 2.81
C LYS A 20 9.96 -1.59 2.22
N VAL A 21 10.23 -1.53 0.93
CA VAL A 21 11.02 -2.51 0.19
C VAL A 21 12.25 -1.81 -0.35
N GLU A 22 13.42 -2.39 -0.12
CA GLU A 22 14.65 -1.94 -0.74
C GLU A 22 14.69 -2.46 -2.17
N LEU A 23 14.93 -1.56 -3.10
CA LEU A 23 15.10 -1.88 -4.51
C LEU A 23 16.56 -2.23 -4.75
N THR A 24 16.80 -3.39 -5.35
CA THR A 24 18.12 -3.68 -5.92
C THR A 24 18.25 -3.01 -7.29
N PRO A 25 19.46 -2.60 -7.72
CA PRO A 25 19.66 -1.96 -9.02
C PRO A 25 19.17 -2.77 -10.23
N ASP A 26 19.14 -4.09 -10.09
CA ASP A 26 18.67 -5.02 -11.13
C ASP A 26 17.14 -5.11 -11.23
N MET A 27 16.38 -4.54 -10.28
CA MET A 27 14.92 -4.59 -10.31
C MET A 27 14.35 -3.46 -11.17
N ASP A 28 13.61 -3.85 -12.21
CA ASP A 28 12.82 -2.91 -13.00
C ASP A 28 11.56 -2.49 -12.22
N VAL A 29 11.67 -1.36 -11.53
CA VAL A 29 10.58 -0.78 -10.73
C VAL A 29 9.34 -0.53 -11.57
N ASP A 30 9.52 -0.04 -12.80
CA ASP A 30 8.43 0.32 -13.68
C ASP A 30 7.70 -0.95 -14.13
N ALA A 31 8.43 -2.03 -14.46
CA ALA A 31 7.82 -3.34 -14.72
C ALA A 31 7.07 -3.91 -13.51
N ILE A 32 7.60 -3.75 -12.29
CA ILE A 32 6.93 -4.18 -11.06
C ILE A 32 5.62 -3.42 -10.83
N LEU A 33 5.64 -2.10 -11.01
CA LEU A 33 4.44 -1.28 -10.86
C LEU A 33 3.38 -1.66 -11.90
N GLU A 34 3.77 -1.87 -13.17
CA GLU A 34 2.87 -2.31 -14.22
C GLU A 34 2.31 -3.71 -13.96
N ALA A 35 3.12 -4.66 -13.47
CA ALA A 35 2.64 -6.00 -13.14
C ALA A 35 1.64 -5.98 -11.96
N ILE A 36 1.83 -5.08 -10.99
CA ILE A 36 0.86 -4.86 -9.92
C ILE A 36 -0.42 -4.24 -10.49
N LYS A 37 -0.33 -3.23 -11.37
CA LYS A 37 -1.50 -2.67 -12.03
C LYS A 37 -2.30 -3.74 -12.78
N GLU A 38 -1.64 -4.56 -13.60
CA GLU A 38 -2.25 -5.66 -14.34
C GLU A 38 -2.94 -6.68 -13.43
N LYS A 39 -2.30 -7.03 -12.30
CA LYS A 39 -2.84 -8.02 -11.36
C LYS A 39 -4.05 -7.52 -10.59
N PHE A 40 -4.11 -6.22 -10.31
CA PHE A 40 -5.22 -5.59 -9.59
C PHE A 40 -6.12 -4.77 -10.52
N LYS A 41 -6.07 -5.00 -11.83
CA LYS A 41 -6.84 -4.23 -12.83
C LYS A 41 -8.36 -4.27 -12.64
N ASP A 42 -8.84 -5.28 -11.92
CA ASP A 42 -10.25 -5.43 -11.55
C ASP A 42 -10.66 -4.51 -10.38
N GLN A 43 -9.70 -3.82 -9.75
CA GLN A 43 -9.91 -2.86 -8.67
C GLN A 43 -9.73 -1.42 -9.17
N GLU A 44 -10.10 -0.45 -8.34
CA GLU A 44 -9.89 0.96 -8.67
C GLU A 44 -8.42 1.31 -8.44
N ILE A 45 -7.70 1.62 -9.53
CA ILE A 45 -6.28 1.95 -9.49
C ILE A 45 -6.09 3.44 -9.81
N THR A 46 -5.28 4.12 -9.00
CA THR A 46 -4.82 5.49 -9.24
C THR A 46 -3.29 5.50 -9.37
N ASP A 47 -2.76 6.03 -10.46
CA ASP A 47 -1.32 6.02 -10.76
C ASP A 47 -0.65 7.40 -10.81
N ILE A 48 -1.18 8.36 -10.04
CA ILE A 48 -0.71 9.76 -10.02
C ILE A 48 0.65 9.93 -9.29
N ASP A 49 0.82 9.31 -8.11
CA ASP A 49 2.06 9.37 -7.29
C ASP A 49 2.45 7.96 -6.84
N GLY A 50 2.75 7.10 -7.82
CA GLY A 50 2.99 5.67 -7.63
C GLY A 50 1.80 4.83 -8.09
N VAL A 51 1.46 3.77 -7.37
CA VAL A 51 0.29 2.91 -7.66
C VAL A 51 -0.53 2.78 -6.40
N LYS A 52 -1.72 3.36 -6.40
CA LYS A 52 -2.71 3.20 -5.33
C LYS A 52 -3.82 2.27 -5.83
N ILE A 53 -4.16 1.28 -5.03
CA ILE A 53 -5.23 0.31 -5.29
C ILE A 53 -6.24 0.49 -4.17
N ASP A 54 -7.44 0.91 -4.54
CA ASP A 54 -8.59 1.06 -3.66
C ASP A 54 -9.48 -0.18 -3.76
N PHE A 55 -9.68 -0.85 -2.63
CA PHE A 55 -10.64 -1.93 -2.44
C PHE A 55 -11.85 -1.39 -1.65
N PRO A 56 -12.99 -2.12 -1.61
CA PRO A 56 -14.19 -1.65 -0.92
C PRO A 56 -13.99 -1.32 0.58
N ASP A 57 -13.10 -2.03 1.27
CA ASP A 57 -12.88 -1.93 2.72
C ASP A 57 -11.45 -1.56 3.13
N LYS A 58 -10.55 -1.41 2.15
CA LYS A 58 -9.12 -1.18 2.37
C LYS A 58 -8.45 -0.57 1.16
N TRP A 59 -7.28 0.01 1.34
CA TRP A 59 -6.48 0.50 0.22
C TRP A 59 -5.01 0.22 0.45
N VAL A 60 -4.25 0.14 -0.63
CA VAL A 60 -2.78 0.06 -0.60
C VAL A 60 -2.20 1.08 -1.57
N HIS A 61 -1.16 1.78 -1.15
CA HIS A 61 -0.47 2.78 -1.93
C HIS A 61 1.02 2.48 -1.95
N LEU A 62 1.49 2.09 -3.13
CA LEU A 62 2.88 1.91 -3.46
C LEU A 62 3.44 3.21 -4.01
N ARG A 63 4.56 3.65 -3.48
CA ARG A 63 5.25 4.85 -3.95
C ARG A 63 6.74 4.60 -4.10
N LYS A 64 7.24 4.80 -5.33
CA LYS A 64 8.68 4.84 -5.61
C LYS A 64 9.28 6.06 -4.92
N SER A 65 10.36 5.88 -4.17
CA SER A 65 11.07 7.02 -3.61
C SER A 65 11.90 7.71 -4.71
N ASN A 66 11.82 9.03 -4.78
CA ASN A 66 12.56 9.81 -5.78
C ASN A 66 14.05 9.94 -5.43
N THR A 67 14.41 9.84 -4.15
CA THR A 67 15.77 10.11 -3.64
C THR A 67 16.49 8.87 -3.14
N GLU A 68 15.78 7.77 -2.92
CA GLU A 68 16.32 6.54 -2.35
C GLU A 68 15.85 5.36 -3.19
N PRO A 69 16.65 4.27 -3.34
CA PRO A 69 16.23 3.08 -4.06
C PRO A 69 15.29 2.25 -3.18
N ILE A 70 14.11 2.78 -2.85
CA ILE A 70 13.10 2.09 -2.06
C ILE A 70 11.69 2.30 -2.62
N ILE A 71 10.82 1.33 -2.44
CA ILE A 71 9.36 1.47 -2.59
C ILE A 71 8.75 1.55 -1.20
N ARG A 72 7.98 2.60 -0.93
CA ARG A 72 7.16 2.73 0.27
C ARG A 72 5.79 2.11 -0.01
N VAL A 73 5.33 1.25 0.90
CA VAL A 73 4.04 0.58 0.81
C VAL A 73 3.22 1.00 2.02
N TYR A 74 2.17 1.78 1.76
CA TYR A 74 1.17 2.14 2.76
C TYR A 74 -0.07 1.31 2.55
N SER A 75 -0.65 0.79 3.62
CA SER A 75 -1.91 0.06 3.53
C SER A 75 -2.78 0.42 4.70
N GLU A 76 -4.08 0.49 4.47
CA GLU A 76 -5.07 0.79 5.50
C GLU A 76 -6.23 -0.18 5.36
N ALA A 77 -6.63 -0.77 6.49
CA ALA A 77 -7.72 -1.73 6.55
C ALA A 77 -8.46 -1.64 7.89
N ARG A 78 -9.58 -2.37 8.02
CA ARG A 78 -10.40 -2.42 9.24
C ARG A 78 -9.71 -3.11 10.42
N SER A 79 -8.62 -3.83 10.18
CA SER A 79 -7.81 -4.50 11.20
C SER A 79 -6.32 -4.32 10.93
N VAL A 80 -5.51 -4.37 12.00
CA VAL A 80 -4.03 -4.33 11.90
C VAL A 80 -3.54 -5.50 11.05
N ASP A 81 -4.05 -6.71 11.30
CA ASP A 81 -3.66 -7.92 10.58
C ASP A 81 -3.94 -7.81 9.08
N GLU A 82 -5.09 -7.28 8.67
CA GLU A 82 -5.39 -7.10 7.25
C GLU A 82 -4.50 -6.06 6.57
N ALA A 83 -4.25 -4.93 7.25
CA ALA A 83 -3.37 -3.89 6.74
C ALA A 83 -1.95 -4.44 6.56
N GLU A 84 -1.42 -5.14 7.57
CA GLU A 84 -0.12 -5.77 7.47
C GLU A 84 -0.08 -6.88 6.41
N ASN A 85 -1.14 -7.69 6.29
CA ASN A 85 -1.16 -8.80 5.35
C ASN A 85 -1.16 -8.32 3.91
N ILE A 86 -1.98 -7.32 3.55
CA ILE A 86 -1.98 -6.78 2.18
C ILE A 86 -0.64 -6.13 1.84
N GLY A 87 -0.05 -5.39 2.80
CA GLY A 87 1.27 -4.80 2.62
C GLY A 87 2.34 -5.88 2.41
N LYS A 88 2.38 -6.93 3.25
CA LYS A 88 3.30 -8.07 3.11
C LYS A 88 3.12 -8.80 1.79
N GLN A 89 1.89 -9.05 1.35
CA GLN A 89 1.61 -9.70 0.05
C GLN A 89 2.21 -8.93 -1.13
N ILE A 90 2.06 -7.61 -1.12
CA ILE A 90 2.63 -6.73 -2.14
C ILE A 90 4.17 -6.78 -2.08
N ILE A 91 4.76 -6.71 -0.89
CA ILE A 91 6.22 -6.78 -0.72
C ILE A 91 6.79 -8.09 -1.24
N GLU A 92 6.17 -9.22 -0.89
CA GLU A 92 6.60 -10.54 -1.36
C GLU A 92 6.45 -10.68 -2.88
N MET A 93 5.42 -10.07 -3.46
CA MET A 93 5.26 -10.01 -4.91
C MET A 93 6.40 -9.23 -5.56
N ILE A 94 6.74 -8.05 -5.03
CA ILE A 94 7.86 -7.22 -5.49
C ILE A 94 9.17 -8.00 -5.43
N LYS A 95 9.46 -8.69 -4.32
CA LYS A 95 10.68 -9.52 -4.17
C LYS A 95 10.71 -10.74 -5.10
N GLY A 96 9.55 -11.21 -5.54
CA GLY A 96 9.41 -12.33 -6.47
C GLY A 96 9.74 -11.96 -7.91
N PHE A 97 9.69 -10.67 -8.27
CA PHE A 97 10.20 -10.17 -9.55
C PHE A 97 11.73 -10.15 -9.50
N LYS A 98 12.33 -11.10 -10.24
CA LYS A 98 13.77 -11.16 -10.53
C LYS A 98 14.05 -10.67 -11.93
#